data_AF-A0A1V5WR95-F1
#
_entry.id   AF-A0A1V5WR95-F1
#
_cell.length_a   1.000
_cell.length_b   1.000
_cell.length_c   1.000
_cell.angle_alpha   90.00
_cell.angle_beta   90.00
_cell.angle_gamma   90.00
#
_symmetry.space_group_name_H-M   'P 1'
#
loop_
_entity.id
_entity.type
_entity.pdbx_description
1 polymer ?
#
loop_
_entity_poly.entity_id
_entity_poly.type
_entity_poly.pdbx_seq_one_letter_code
_entity_poly.pdbx_strand_id
1 'polypeptide(L)'
;MKNISNIICLLTAVATAVWGYMSKGQYYALAIVVFWVLLFYLISIKLKLSGLIQTVVYLSIASIIAILSYSSQSEEQNINTNNNEASDISTETIENEKDSDYYNDLLQKYTIEKKAYDGTLKNGGENSYAADKQDESDLVLNDHLAAIEYTIISEISGEYQLTFKIKPKTNKSQDSEDVSVVVNGQNSFTLSIPSQSEEEWLWTEPANISLGEGKNLIEIVKISDSNTAVEIDELKLIPIIKEPS
;
A
#
# COMPACT_ATOMS: atom_id res chain seq x y z
N MET A 1 -9.14 -20.85 42.32
CA MET A 1 -8.50 -19.88 41.40
C MET A 1 -8.21 -20.46 40.01
N LYS A 2 -7.74 -21.70 39.84
CA LYS A 2 -7.53 -22.32 38.50
C LYS A 2 -8.76 -22.22 37.57
N ASN A 3 -9.96 -22.45 38.10
CA ASN A 3 -11.19 -22.39 37.29
C ASN A 3 -11.49 -20.99 36.75
N ILE A 4 -11.14 -19.93 37.49
CA ILE A 4 -11.41 -18.54 37.06
C ILE A 4 -10.45 -18.14 35.93
N SER A 5 -9.17 -18.51 36.03
CA SER A 5 -8.18 -18.24 34.97
C SER A 5 -8.55 -18.92 33.65
N ASN A 6 -9.05 -20.16 33.71
CA ASN A 6 -9.47 -20.90 32.51
C ASN A 6 -10.71 -20.27 31.87
N ILE A 7 -11.66 -19.80 32.68
CA ILE A 7 -12.87 -19.11 32.18
C ILE A 7 -12.50 -17.79 31.50
N ILE A 8 -11.62 -16.98 32.11
CA ILE A 8 -11.17 -15.71 31.51
C ILE A 8 -10.46 -15.97 30.19
N CYS A 9 -9.53 -16.92 30.14
CA CYS A 9 -8.82 -17.27 28.91
C CYS A 9 -9.77 -17.75 27.81
N LEU A 10 -10.76 -18.57 28.15
CA LEU A 10 -11.77 -19.04 27.20
C LEU A 10 -12.60 -17.86 26.64
N LEU A 11 -13.05 -16.96 27.51
CA LEU A 11 -13.81 -15.78 27.09
C LEU A 11 -12.98 -14.85 26.18
N THR A 12 -11.69 -14.65 26.48
CA THR A 12 -10.79 -13.87 25.63
C THR A 12 -10.54 -14.53 24.28
N ALA A 13 -10.34 -15.84 24.24
CA ALA A 13 -10.17 -16.59 23.00
C ALA A 13 -11.43 -16.52 22.12
N VAL A 14 -12.62 -16.68 22.71
CA VAL A 14 -13.90 -16.56 22.01
C VAL A 14 -14.09 -15.13 21.48
N ALA A 15 -13.86 -14.11 22.32
CA ALA A 15 -14.03 -12.72 21.91
C ALA A 15 -13.10 -12.34 20.73
N THR A 16 -11.83 -12.74 20.80
CA THR A 16 -10.85 -12.47 19.72
C THR A 16 -11.15 -13.27 18.45
N ALA A 17 -11.65 -14.50 18.55
CA ALA A 17 -12.07 -15.29 17.39
C ALA A 17 -13.32 -14.69 16.72
N VAL A 18 -14.33 -14.26 17.50
CA VAL A 18 -15.53 -13.60 16.97
C VAL A 18 -15.15 -12.28 16.28
N TRP A 19 -14.27 -11.48 16.90
CA TRP A 19 -13.78 -10.26 16.28
C TRP A 19 -13.03 -10.54 14.97
N GLY A 20 -12.11 -11.50 14.96
CA GLY A 20 -11.37 -11.90 13.75
C GLY A 20 -12.28 -12.42 12.64
N TYR A 21 -13.36 -13.11 12.99
CA TYR A 21 -14.38 -13.55 12.02
C TYR A 21 -15.09 -12.36 11.38
N MET A 22 -15.51 -11.38 12.19
CA MET A 22 -16.20 -10.19 11.71
C MET A 22 -15.31 -9.28 10.86
N SER A 23 -14.01 -9.18 11.17
CA SER A 23 -13.09 -8.26 10.49
C SER A 23 -12.43 -8.83 9.24
N LYS A 24 -11.98 -10.10 9.27
CA LYS A 24 -11.18 -10.70 8.18
C LYS A 24 -11.70 -12.05 7.69
N GLY A 25 -12.90 -12.44 8.13
CA GLY A 25 -13.58 -13.66 7.69
C GLY A 25 -13.10 -14.95 8.37
N GLN A 26 -13.64 -16.07 7.90
CA GLN A 26 -13.58 -17.37 8.60
C GLN A 26 -12.17 -17.95 8.77
N TYR A 27 -11.27 -17.76 7.81
CA TYR A 27 -9.91 -18.32 7.87
C TYR A 27 -9.04 -17.62 8.92
N TYR A 28 -9.22 -16.32 9.10
CA TYR A 28 -8.51 -15.55 10.11
C TYR A 28 -8.98 -15.92 11.53
N ALA A 29 -10.28 -16.10 11.72
CA ALA A 29 -10.85 -16.61 12.97
C ALA A 29 -10.29 -18.01 13.34
N LEU A 30 -10.16 -18.91 12.35
CA LEU A 30 -9.58 -20.23 12.54
C LEU A 30 -8.12 -20.14 13.02
N ALA A 31 -7.31 -19.28 12.40
CA ALA A 31 -5.92 -19.06 12.79
C ALA A 31 -5.78 -18.57 14.24
N ILE A 32 -6.65 -17.65 14.67
CA ILE A 32 -6.70 -17.16 16.06
C ILE A 32 -7.02 -18.30 17.03
N VAL A 33 -8.00 -19.15 16.71
CA VAL A 33 -8.37 -20.29 17.57
C VAL A 33 -7.21 -21.27 17.70
N VAL A 34 -6.54 -21.62 16.60
CA VAL A 34 -5.37 -22.51 16.60
C VAL A 34 -4.24 -21.92 17.46
N PHE A 35 -3.99 -20.62 17.31
CA PHE A 35 -2.99 -19.91 18.12
C PHE A 35 -3.30 -19.98 19.61
N TRP A 36 -4.53 -19.72 20.04
CA TRP A 36 -4.93 -19.80 21.44
C TRP A 36 -4.81 -21.21 22.02
N VAL A 37 -5.16 -22.25 21.25
CA VAL A 37 -5.00 -23.65 21.67
C VAL A 37 -3.53 -24.00 21.90
N LEU A 38 -2.64 -23.61 20.96
CA LEU A 38 -1.20 -23.81 21.10
C LEU A 38 -0.62 -23.04 22.28
N LEU A 39 -1.02 -21.79 22.45
CA LEU A 39 -0.59 -20.94 23.56
C LEU A 39 -1.02 -21.54 24.91
N PHE A 40 -2.26 -21.99 25.01
CA PHE A 40 -2.78 -22.64 26.21
C PHE A 40 -2.03 -23.94 26.51
N TYR A 41 -1.76 -24.76 25.49
CA TYR A 41 -0.97 -25.98 25.61
C TYR A 41 0.44 -25.67 26.15
N LEU A 42 1.14 -24.69 25.57
CA LEU A 42 2.50 -24.31 25.96
C LEU A 42 2.55 -23.78 27.41
N ILE A 43 1.63 -22.88 27.77
CA ILE A 43 1.59 -22.26 29.10
C ILE A 43 1.19 -23.27 30.17
N SER A 44 0.20 -24.13 29.89
CA SER A 44 -0.33 -25.07 30.88
C SER A 44 0.62 -26.24 31.15
N ILE A 45 1.32 -26.73 30.12
CA ILE A 45 2.13 -27.96 30.25
C ILE A 45 3.59 -27.65 30.55
N LYS A 46 4.20 -26.67 29.86
CA LYS A 46 5.65 -26.46 29.98
C LYS A 46 6.05 -25.52 31.11
N LEU A 47 5.27 -24.50 31.40
CA LEU A 47 5.76 -23.40 32.25
C LEU A 47 5.39 -23.50 33.73
N LYS A 48 4.45 -24.38 34.13
CA LYS A 48 3.96 -24.55 35.53
C LYS A 48 3.78 -23.21 36.28
N LEU A 49 3.34 -22.17 35.57
CA LEU A 49 3.17 -20.84 36.13
C LEU A 49 2.03 -20.82 37.14
N SER A 50 2.16 -19.98 38.17
CA SER A 50 1.05 -19.72 39.09
C SER A 50 -0.08 -19.01 38.33
N GLY A 51 -1.33 -19.28 38.71
CA GLY A 51 -2.49 -18.78 37.95
C GLY A 51 -2.58 -17.26 37.83
N LEU A 52 -1.95 -16.52 38.75
CA LEU A 52 -1.91 -15.05 38.72
C LEU A 52 -1.00 -14.54 37.59
N ILE A 53 0.18 -15.16 37.40
CA ILE A 53 1.11 -14.80 36.32
C ILE A 53 0.52 -15.17 34.96
N GLN A 54 -0.15 -16.32 34.86
CA GLN A 54 -0.85 -16.71 33.63
C GLN A 54 -1.89 -15.66 33.22
N THR A 55 -2.67 -15.16 34.18
CA THR A 55 -3.69 -14.14 33.94
C THR A 55 -3.09 -12.83 33.43
N VAL A 56 -1.98 -12.37 34.00
CA VAL A 56 -1.27 -11.16 33.56
C VAL A 56 -0.73 -11.32 32.13
N VAL A 57 -0.16 -12.48 31.80
CA VAL A 57 0.33 -12.75 30.43
C VAL A 57 -0.82 -12.72 29.44
N TYR A 58 -1.96 -13.36 29.74
CA TYR A 58 -3.12 -13.35 28.84
C TYR A 58 -3.69 -11.94 28.64
N LEU A 59 -3.80 -11.14 29.70
CA LEU A 59 -4.25 -9.75 29.59
C LEU A 59 -3.30 -8.90 28.74
N SER A 60 -1.99 -9.06 28.91
CA SER A 60 -1.01 -8.30 28.12
C SER A 60 -1.07 -8.63 26.62
N ILE A 61 -1.25 -9.90 26.26
CA ILE A 61 -1.39 -10.32 24.86
C ILE A 61 -2.71 -9.81 24.28
N ALA A 62 -3.81 -9.92 25.02
CA ALA A 62 -5.11 -9.38 24.58
C ALA A 62 -5.05 -7.87 24.33
N SER A 63 -4.31 -7.14 25.17
CA SER A 63 -4.11 -5.70 25.04
C SER A 63 -3.33 -5.35 23.76
N ILE A 64 -2.27 -6.10 23.45
CA ILE A 64 -1.48 -5.92 22.22
C ILE A 64 -2.34 -6.19 20.98
N ILE A 65 -3.12 -7.27 20.98
CA ILE A 65 -4.02 -7.59 19.86
C ILE A 65 -5.05 -6.46 19.66
N ALA A 66 -5.63 -5.93 20.74
CA ALA A 66 -6.59 -4.83 20.65
C ALA A 66 -5.97 -3.55 20.07
N ILE A 67 -4.74 -3.21 20.44
CA ILE A 67 -4.01 -2.05 19.90
C ILE A 67 -3.77 -2.21 18.39
N LEU A 68 -3.25 -3.37 17.97
CA LEU A 68 -2.98 -3.65 16.55
C LEU A 68 -4.27 -3.67 15.71
N SER A 69 -5.37 -4.11 16.31
CA SER A 69 -6.70 -4.13 15.70
C SER A 69 -7.25 -2.73 15.49
N TYR A 70 -7.11 -1.85 16.48
CA TYR A 70 -7.58 -0.47 16.40
C TYR A 70 -6.84 0.33 15.32
N SER A 71 -5.52 0.12 15.18
CA SER A 71 -4.75 0.77 14.11
C SER A 71 -5.20 0.37 12.71
N SER A 72 -5.75 -0.84 12.53
CA SER A 72 -6.21 -1.32 11.21
C SER A 72 -7.60 -0.84 10.81
N GLN A 73 -8.41 -0.34 11.75
CA GLN A 73 -9.80 0.04 11.46
C GLN A 73 -9.95 1.49 10.98
N SER A 74 -8.87 2.29 11.01
CA SER A 74 -8.88 3.68 10.54
C SER A 74 -8.88 3.83 9.01
N GLU A 75 -8.84 2.72 8.26
CA GLU A 75 -8.52 2.72 6.82
C GLU A 75 -9.70 2.34 5.91
N GLU A 76 -10.84 1.90 6.46
CA GLU A 76 -12.04 1.52 5.68
C GLU A 76 -13.26 2.36 6.06
N GLN A 77 -13.29 3.63 5.67
CA GLN A 77 -14.55 4.35 5.41
C GLN A 77 -14.37 5.37 4.28
N ASN A 78 -14.18 4.89 3.06
CA ASN A 78 -14.59 5.66 1.87
C ASN A 78 -14.78 4.76 0.63
N ILE A 79 -15.79 3.88 0.67
CA ILE A 79 -16.33 3.30 -0.55
C ILE A 79 -17.74 3.86 -0.72
N ASN A 80 -17.82 4.89 -1.56
CA ASN A 80 -19.05 5.50 -2.03
C ASN A 80 -19.97 4.45 -2.66
N THR A 81 -21.18 4.34 -2.10
CA THR A 81 -22.35 3.87 -2.83
C THR A 81 -22.98 5.07 -3.52
N ASN A 82 -22.71 5.28 -4.81
CA ASN A 82 -23.49 6.21 -5.63
C ASN A 82 -24.25 5.41 -6.68
N ASN A 83 -25.52 5.13 -6.36
CA ASN A 83 -26.53 4.76 -7.33
C ASN A 83 -27.01 6.02 -8.06
N ASN A 84 -27.18 5.86 -9.36
CA ASN A 84 -27.76 6.78 -10.33
C ASN A 84 -29.02 7.49 -9.83
N GLU A 85 -29.08 8.80 -10.00
CA GLU A 85 -30.30 9.50 -10.39
C GLU A 85 -29.91 10.71 -11.26
N ALA A 86 -30.30 10.63 -12.54
CA ALA A 86 -30.19 11.72 -13.49
C ALA A 86 -31.26 12.76 -13.13
N SER A 87 -30.84 14.01 -12.91
CA SER A 87 -31.73 15.17 -12.85
C SER A 87 -31.20 16.23 -13.81
N ASP A 88 -31.96 16.45 -14.89
CA ASP A 88 -31.77 17.54 -15.84
C ASP A 88 -31.94 18.87 -15.12
N ILE A 89 -30.84 19.62 -14.96
CA ILE A 89 -30.86 21.05 -14.64
C ILE A 89 -29.97 21.75 -15.67
N SER A 90 -30.63 22.57 -16.48
CA SER A 90 -30.02 23.49 -17.43
C SER A 90 -29.13 24.51 -16.71
N THR A 91 -27.83 24.46 -16.95
CA THR A 91 -26.85 25.45 -16.48
C THR A 91 -26.81 26.64 -17.44
N GLU A 92 -27.13 27.83 -16.92
CA GLU A 92 -26.64 29.08 -17.47
C GLU A 92 -25.12 29.13 -17.27
N THR A 93 -24.37 29.20 -18.38
CA THR A 93 -22.93 29.36 -18.39
C THR A 93 -22.56 30.76 -17.92
N ILE A 94 -22.16 30.90 -16.66
CA ILE A 94 -21.38 32.06 -16.20
C ILE A 94 -19.91 31.69 -16.42
N GLU A 95 -19.28 32.33 -17.40
CA GLU A 95 -17.84 32.25 -17.66
C GLU A 95 -17.06 32.81 -16.46
N ASN A 96 -16.60 31.94 -15.57
CA ASN A 96 -15.65 32.27 -14.50
C ASN A 96 -14.23 31.95 -14.98
N GLU A 97 -13.75 32.70 -15.97
CA GLU A 97 -12.45 32.49 -16.63
C GLU A 97 -11.24 32.74 -15.70
N LYS A 98 -11.45 33.33 -14.52
CA LYS A 98 -10.37 33.66 -13.56
C LYS A 98 -9.97 32.54 -12.60
N ASP A 99 -10.79 31.49 -12.44
CA ASP A 99 -10.49 30.41 -11.48
C ASP A 99 -9.61 29.31 -12.10
N SER A 100 -9.61 29.16 -13.43
CA SER A 100 -8.82 28.15 -14.14
C SER A 100 -7.31 28.38 -14.02
N ASP A 101 -6.84 29.62 -14.15
CA ASP A 101 -5.41 29.96 -14.05
C ASP A 101 -4.85 29.69 -12.65
N TYR A 102 -5.65 29.98 -11.62
CA TYR A 102 -5.26 29.71 -10.23
C TYR A 102 -5.14 28.21 -9.95
N TYR A 103 -6.11 27.42 -10.44
CA TYR A 103 -6.10 25.98 -10.28
C TYR A 103 -4.88 25.33 -10.97
N ASN A 104 -4.57 25.77 -12.20
CA ASN A 104 -3.41 25.29 -12.94
C ASN A 104 -2.08 25.63 -12.24
N ASP A 105 -1.98 26.82 -11.64
CA ASP A 105 -0.80 27.22 -10.85
C ASP A 105 -0.61 26.31 -9.63
N LEU A 106 -1.69 25.97 -8.92
CA LEU A 106 -1.61 25.04 -7.78
C LEU A 106 -1.21 23.62 -8.23
N LEU A 107 -1.80 23.11 -9.32
CA LEU A 107 -1.41 21.80 -9.85
C LEU A 107 0.07 21.77 -10.23
N GLN A 108 0.56 22.79 -10.92
CA GLN A 108 1.97 22.87 -11.30
C GLN A 108 2.88 22.97 -10.07
N LYS A 109 2.52 23.82 -9.10
CA LYS A 109 3.29 24.03 -7.88
C LYS A 109 3.47 22.75 -7.07
N TYR A 110 2.41 21.94 -6.97
CA TYR A 110 2.38 20.75 -6.11
C TYR A 110 2.58 19.44 -6.85
N THR A 111 2.79 19.48 -8.17
CA THR A 111 3.21 18.31 -8.95
C THR A 111 4.63 17.94 -8.55
N ILE A 112 4.85 16.65 -8.25
CA ILE A 112 6.17 16.12 -7.88
C ILE A 112 6.64 15.20 -9.00
N GLU A 113 7.81 15.50 -9.55
CA GLU A 113 8.48 14.66 -10.56
C GLU A 113 9.79 14.12 -9.98
N LYS A 114 10.05 12.84 -10.20
CA LYS A 114 11.28 12.15 -9.82
C LYS A 114 11.81 11.37 -10.99
N LYS A 115 13.11 11.43 -11.21
CA LYS A 115 13.78 10.58 -12.20
C LYS A 115 14.18 9.25 -11.58
N ALA A 116 14.43 8.26 -12.43
CA ALA A 116 14.90 6.93 -12.07
C ALA A 116 16.04 6.96 -11.04
N TYR A 117 17.04 7.80 -11.28
CA TYR A 117 18.22 7.98 -10.44
C TYR A 117 17.95 8.69 -9.10
N ASP A 118 16.77 9.27 -8.89
CA ASP A 118 16.40 9.84 -7.59
C ASP A 118 15.99 8.76 -6.58
N GLY A 119 15.68 7.56 -7.06
CA GLY A 119 15.34 6.43 -6.22
C GLY A 119 16.58 5.65 -5.75
N THR A 120 16.42 4.88 -4.67
CA THR A 120 17.41 3.90 -4.21
C THR A 120 16.97 2.47 -4.51
N LEU A 121 17.78 1.71 -5.25
CA LEU A 121 17.54 0.28 -5.47
C LEU A 121 17.60 -0.50 -4.16
N LYS A 122 16.65 -1.41 -3.96
CA LYS A 122 16.55 -2.36 -2.85
C LYS A 122 16.38 -3.77 -3.40
N ASN A 123 16.95 -4.75 -2.72
CA ASN A 123 16.77 -6.17 -3.02
C ASN A 123 17.09 -6.57 -4.47
N GLY A 124 17.85 -5.74 -5.21
CA GLY A 124 18.31 -6.06 -6.55
C GLY A 124 19.46 -7.06 -6.51
N GLY A 125 19.43 -8.04 -7.40
CA GLY A 125 20.55 -8.93 -7.69
C GLY A 125 21.49 -8.33 -8.74
N GLU A 126 22.27 -9.17 -9.41
CA GLU A 126 23.24 -8.75 -10.43
C GLU A 126 22.59 -8.15 -11.69
N ASN A 127 21.29 -8.39 -11.90
CA ASN A 127 20.58 -7.97 -13.10
C ASN A 127 19.67 -6.76 -12.89
N SER A 128 19.52 -6.28 -11.65
CA SER A 128 18.78 -5.07 -11.33
C SER A 128 19.76 -3.98 -10.94
N TYR A 129 19.57 -2.77 -11.47
CA TYR A 129 20.47 -1.66 -11.21
C TYR A 129 19.71 -0.33 -11.24
N ALA A 130 20.17 0.62 -10.43
CA ALA A 130 19.76 2.02 -10.55
C ALA A 130 20.84 2.78 -11.31
N ALA A 131 20.43 3.65 -12.22
CA ALA A 131 21.33 4.54 -12.93
C ALA A 131 22.13 5.40 -11.93
N ASP A 132 23.44 5.51 -12.15
CA ASP A 132 24.22 6.58 -11.53
C ASP A 132 23.91 7.89 -12.25
N LYS A 133 23.90 9.03 -11.54
CA LYS A 133 23.51 10.37 -12.06
C LYS A 133 24.23 10.84 -13.33
N GLN A 134 25.29 10.14 -13.75
CA GLN A 134 26.20 10.55 -14.82
C GLN A 134 25.89 9.87 -16.16
N ASP A 135 25.28 8.69 -16.13
CA ASP A 135 24.78 7.99 -17.30
C ASP A 135 23.26 7.99 -17.16
N GLU A 136 22.57 8.80 -17.96
CA GLU A 136 21.10 9.03 -17.96
C GLU A 136 20.26 7.75 -18.24
N SER A 137 20.84 6.58 -18.03
CA SER A 137 20.33 5.27 -18.41
C SER A 137 19.53 4.65 -17.27
N ASP A 138 18.21 4.76 -17.36
CA ASP A 138 17.20 3.75 -17.02
C ASP A 138 17.47 2.93 -15.74
N LEU A 139 16.60 3.07 -14.75
CA LEU A 139 16.56 2.10 -13.65
C LEU A 139 15.94 0.79 -14.14
N VAL A 140 16.56 -0.34 -13.81
CA VAL A 140 16.12 -1.66 -14.25
C VAL A 140 15.81 -2.54 -13.06
N LEU A 141 14.57 -3.04 -13.01
CA LEU A 141 14.11 -4.07 -12.09
C LEU A 141 13.98 -5.39 -12.85
N ASN A 142 14.92 -6.30 -12.67
CA ASN A 142 14.88 -7.62 -13.30
C ASN A 142 14.53 -8.74 -12.32
N ASP A 143 15.11 -8.68 -11.13
CA ASP A 143 15.00 -9.75 -10.14
C ASP A 143 13.64 -9.68 -9.42
N HIS A 144 13.09 -10.84 -9.06
CA HIS A 144 11.87 -10.91 -8.27
C HIS A 144 12.08 -10.22 -6.90
N LEU A 145 11.14 -9.34 -6.52
CA LEU A 145 11.19 -8.46 -5.35
C LEU A 145 12.28 -7.38 -5.38
N ALA A 146 12.98 -7.20 -6.51
CA ALA A 146 13.77 -5.99 -6.70
C ALA A 146 12.83 -4.77 -6.64
N ALA A 147 13.27 -3.74 -5.94
CA ALA A 147 12.44 -2.56 -5.71
C ALA A 147 13.24 -1.27 -5.87
N ILE A 148 12.53 -0.21 -6.23
CA ILE A 148 13.05 1.15 -6.20
C ILE A 148 12.29 1.96 -5.15
N GLU A 149 13.02 2.54 -4.19
CA GLU A 149 12.47 3.37 -3.12
C GLU A 149 12.70 4.86 -3.43
N TYR A 150 11.62 5.63 -3.49
CA TYR A 150 11.64 7.08 -3.60
C TYR A 150 11.29 7.73 -2.26
N THR A 151 12.09 8.70 -1.84
CA THR A 151 11.69 9.64 -0.78
C THR A 151 11.01 10.86 -1.41
N ILE A 152 9.72 11.02 -1.10
CA ILE A 152 8.88 12.12 -1.57
C ILE A 152 8.65 13.11 -0.42
N ILE A 153 8.81 14.41 -0.68
CA ILE A 153 8.41 15.47 0.25
C ILE A 153 7.16 16.13 -0.33
N SER A 154 6.03 15.95 0.34
CA SER A 154 4.75 16.57 -0.06
C SER A 154 4.51 17.85 0.74
N GLU A 155 4.19 18.96 0.07
CA GLU A 155 3.84 20.22 0.73
C GLU A 155 2.39 20.23 1.26
N ILE A 156 1.52 19.37 0.72
CA ILE A 156 0.14 19.22 1.15
C ILE A 156 -0.19 17.75 1.37
N SER A 157 -1.02 17.45 2.36
CA SER A 157 -1.61 16.11 2.50
C SER A 157 -2.80 15.95 1.56
N GLY A 158 -2.96 14.79 0.94
CA GLY A 158 -4.12 14.52 0.07
C GLY A 158 -3.93 13.33 -0.85
N GLU A 159 -4.87 13.19 -1.78
CA GLU A 159 -4.78 12.21 -2.86
C GLU A 159 -3.95 12.75 -4.03
N TYR A 160 -3.14 11.89 -4.63
CA TYR A 160 -2.30 12.17 -5.79
C TYR A 160 -2.53 11.10 -6.86
N GLN A 161 -2.57 11.52 -8.12
CA GLN A 161 -2.43 10.61 -9.25
C GLN A 161 -0.96 10.32 -9.47
N LEU A 162 -0.60 9.06 -9.30
CA LEU A 162 0.71 8.50 -9.55
C LEU A 162 0.76 7.89 -10.94
N THR A 163 1.76 8.28 -11.73
CA THR A 163 2.10 7.65 -13.01
C THR A 163 3.60 7.38 -13.09
N PHE A 164 3.95 6.34 -13.84
CA PHE A 164 5.34 6.01 -14.14
C PHE A 164 5.57 5.97 -15.64
N LYS A 165 6.74 6.43 -16.06
CA LYS A 165 7.24 6.23 -17.41
C LYS A 165 8.11 4.99 -17.41
N ILE A 166 7.63 3.95 -18.08
CA ILE A 166 8.21 2.62 -18.04
C ILE A 166 8.42 2.04 -19.44
N LYS A 167 9.32 1.07 -19.55
CA LYS A 167 9.58 0.32 -20.77
C LYS A 167 9.97 -1.11 -20.40
N PRO A 168 9.36 -2.15 -20.98
CA PRO A 168 9.82 -3.51 -20.76
C PRO A 168 11.18 -3.72 -21.45
N LYS A 169 12.18 -4.19 -20.70
CA LYS A 169 13.50 -4.55 -21.22
C LYS A 169 13.49 -6.00 -21.67
N THR A 170 12.86 -6.30 -22.80
CA THR A 170 13.24 -7.45 -23.64
C THR A 170 12.45 -7.46 -24.94
N ASN A 171 13.12 -7.97 -25.97
CA ASN A 171 12.53 -8.35 -27.22
C ASN A 171 11.69 -9.64 -27.05
N LYS A 172 10.36 -9.53 -27.13
CA LYS A 172 9.40 -10.64 -27.36
C LYS A 172 8.93 -11.47 -26.15
N SER A 173 9.00 -10.94 -24.93
CA SER A 173 8.21 -11.52 -23.84
C SER A 173 6.71 -11.30 -24.14
N GLN A 174 5.91 -12.37 -24.17
CA GLN A 174 4.44 -12.27 -24.28
C GLN A 174 3.78 -12.05 -22.92
N ASP A 175 4.56 -12.04 -21.84
CA ASP A 175 4.04 -12.01 -20.50
C ASP A 175 3.97 -10.54 -20.03
N SER A 176 2.84 -10.16 -19.46
CA SER A 176 2.70 -8.90 -18.74
C SER A 176 3.51 -8.95 -17.45
N GLU A 177 4.14 -7.83 -17.10
CA GLU A 177 4.90 -7.71 -15.86
C GLU A 177 4.08 -6.99 -14.81
N ASP A 178 4.09 -7.50 -13.57
CA ASP A 178 3.37 -6.87 -12.48
C ASP A 178 4.34 -6.22 -11.51
N VAL A 179 4.06 -4.96 -11.18
CA VAL A 179 4.76 -4.22 -10.12
C VAL A 179 3.77 -3.83 -9.03
N SER A 180 4.17 -3.98 -7.78
CA SER A 180 3.41 -3.48 -6.63
C SER A 180 3.93 -2.11 -6.23
N VAL A 181 3.01 -1.18 -5.99
CA VAL A 181 3.32 0.11 -5.40
C VAL A 181 3.01 0.06 -3.92
N VAL A 182 4.00 0.37 -3.09
CA VAL A 182 3.90 0.43 -1.63
C VAL A 182 4.13 1.87 -1.19
N VAL A 183 3.20 2.42 -0.42
CA VAL A 183 3.29 3.80 0.10
C VAL A 183 3.39 3.72 1.61
N ASN A 184 4.47 4.29 2.17
CA ASN A 184 4.75 4.30 3.60
C ASN A 184 4.69 2.90 4.25
N GLY A 185 5.09 1.85 3.51
CA GLY A 185 5.08 0.46 3.97
C GLY A 185 3.72 -0.25 3.87
N GLN A 186 2.69 0.41 3.33
CA GLN A 186 1.39 -0.19 3.05
C GLN A 186 1.25 -0.45 1.55
N ASN A 187 0.89 -1.67 1.17
CA ASN A 187 0.62 -2.00 -0.23
C ASN A 187 -0.56 -1.16 -0.72
N SER A 188 -0.33 -0.36 -1.76
CA SER A 188 -1.34 0.54 -2.32
C SER A 188 -2.11 -0.14 -3.45
N PHE A 189 -1.41 -0.70 -4.44
CA PHE A 189 -2.01 -1.43 -5.57
C PHE A 189 -0.95 -2.17 -6.39
N THR A 190 -1.42 -2.93 -7.38
CA THR A 190 -0.59 -3.58 -8.41
C THR A 190 -0.83 -2.90 -9.75
N LEU A 191 0.24 -2.56 -10.47
CA LEU A 191 0.20 -2.14 -11.85
C LEU A 191 0.64 -3.28 -12.74
N SER A 192 -0.18 -3.58 -13.75
CA SER A 192 0.21 -4.51 -14.81
C SER A 192 0.80 -3.73 -15.96
N ILE A 193 1.99 -4.13 -16.37
CA ILE A 193 2.78 -3.58 -17.45
C ILE A 193 2.52 -4.48 -18.65
N PRO A 194 1.82 -3.98 -19.69
CA PRO A 194 1.48 -4.81 -20.83
C PRO A 194 2.76 -5.26 -21.54
N SER A 195 2.76 -6.51 -22.02
CA SER A 195 3.77 -6.98 -22.96
C SER A 195 3.74 -6.09 -24.20
N GLN A 196 4.86 -5.54 -24.60
CA GLN A 196 4.96 -4.72 -25.82
C GLN A 196 5.81 -5.41 -26.88
N SER A 197 5.42 -5.24 -28.13
CA SER A 197 6.20 -5.70 -29.29
C SER A 197 7.38 -4.78 -29.61
N GLU A 198 7.35 -3.54 -29.12
CA GLU A 198 8.34 -2.49 -29.39
C GLU A 198 8.90 -1.95 -28.06
N GLU A 199 10.19 -1.60 -28.06
CA GLU A 199 10.88 -1.02 -26.90
C GLU A 199 10.53 0.48 -26.77
N GLU A 200 9.26 0.79 -26.54
CA GLU A 200 8.77 2.17 -26.38
C GLU A 200 8.52 2.54 -24.91
N TRP A 201 8.81 3.79 -24.58
CA TRP A 201 8.46 4.35 -23.27
C TRP A 201 6.98 4.68 -23.22
N LEU A 202 6.25 4.07 -22.28
CA LEU A 202 4.86 4.39 -22.02
C LEU A 202 4.67 4.94 -20.62
N TRP A 203 3.70 5.83 -20.49
CA TRP A 203 3.16 6.19 -19.18
C TRP A 203 2.16 5.12 -18.74
N THR A 204 2.23 4.68 -17.49
CA THR A 204 1.22 3.82 -16.90
C THR A 204 -0.10 4.56 -16.78
N GLU A 205 -1.20 3.80 -16.69
CA GLU A 205 -2.47 4.35 -16.24
C GLU A 205 -2.31 5.02 -14.87
N PRO A 206 -2.96 6.17 -14.63
CA PRO A 206 -2.87 6.88 -13.36
C PRO A 206 -3.55 6.07 -12.26
N ALA A 207 -2.90 6.00 -11.11
CA ALA A 207 -3.44 5.37 -9.92
C ALA A 207 -3.44 6.35 -8.75
N ASN A 208 -4.51 6.36 -7.96
CA ASN A 208 -4.62 7.26 -6.83
C ASN A 208 -3.87 6.71 -5.61
N ILE A 209 -3.03 7.54 -5.01
CA ILE A 209 -2.38 7.28 -3.72
C ILE A 209 -2.66 8.41 -2.75
N SER A 210 -2.60 8.11 -1.45
CA SER A 210 -2.70 9.11 -0.39
C SER A 210 -1.31 9.42 0.15
N LEU A 211 -0.96 10.71 0.19
CA LEU A 211 0.28 11.20 0.80
C LEU A 211 -0.03 12.09 2.00
N GLY A 212 0.76 11.93 3.06
CA GLY A 212 0.76 12.87 4.18
C GLY A 212 1.59 14.10 3.84
N GLU A 213 1.38 15.21 4.56
CA GLU A 213 2.29 16.36 4.50
C GLU A 213 3.67 15.95 5.04
N GLY A 214 4.73 16.41 4.37
CA GLY A 214 6.11 16.09 4.71
C GLY A 214 6.63 14.83 4.01
N LYS A 215 7.42 14.02 4.72
CA LYS A 215 8.16 12.90 4.15
C LYS A 215 7.25 11.68 3.96
N ASN A 216 7.22 11.17 2.73
CA ASN A 216 6.59 9.91 2.34
C ASN A 216 7.63 9.01 1.65
N LEU A 217 7.42 7.69 1.74
CA LEU A 217 8.20 6.69 1.02
C LEU A 217 7.30 6.00 0.02
N ILE A 218 7.75 5.90 -1.23
CA ILE A 218 7.08 5.14 -2.29
C ILE A 218 8.05 4.10 -2.79
N GLU A 219 7.67 2.83 -2.72
CA GLU A 219 8.43 1.72 -3.28
C GLU A 219 7.68 1.12 -4.47
N ILE A 220 8.39 0.90 -5.57
CA ILE A 220 7.89 0.13 -6.72
C ILE A 220 8.63 -1.19 -6.69
N VAL A 221 7.90 -2.29 -6.50
CA VAL A 221 8.45 -3.63 -6.31
C VAL A 221 8.05 -4.50 -7.48
N LYS A 222 9.02 -5.14 -8.16
CA LYS A 222 8.72 -6.17 -9.14
C LYS A 222 8.19 -7.41 -8.43
N ILE A 223 6.93 -7.75 -8.64
CA ILE A 223 6.30 -8.91 -8.00
C ILE A 223 6.14 -10.09 -8.96
N SER A 224 6.32 -9.89 -10.26
CA SER A 224 6.39 -10.97 -11.23
C SER A 224 7.65 -11.82 -11.04
N ASP A 225 7.48 -13.13 -11.20
CA ASP A 225 8.56 -14.13 -11.17
C ASP A 225 9.25 -14.30 -12.53
N SER A 226 8.86 -13.54 -13.55
CA SER A 226 9.44 -13.64 -14.88
C SER A 226 10.87 -13.09 -14.92
N ASN A 227 11.60 -13.41 -15.99
CA ASN A 227 12.91 -12.82 -16.28
C ASN A 227 12.83 -11.57 -17.17
N THR A 228 11.63 -11.00 -17.38
CA THR A 228 11.48 -9.74 -18.11
C THR A 228 11.85 -8.60 -17.18
N ALA A 229 12.80 -7.77 -17.57
CA ALA A 229 13.12 -6.58 -16.81
C ALA A 229 12.11 -5.46 -17.08
N VAL A 230 11.85 -4.64 -16.06
CA VAL A 230 11.09 -3.41 -16.16
C VAL A 230 12.06 -2.25 -16.04
N GLU A 231 12.11 -1.39 -17.06
CA GLU A 231 12.84 -0.13 -16.98
C GLU A 231 11.91 0.99 -16.53
N ILE A 232 12.40 1.85 -15.66
CA ILE A 232 11.69 3.00 -15.11
C ILE A 232 12.56 4.23 -15.37
N ASP A 233 11.97 5.26 -16.01
CA ASP A 233 12.62 6.54 -16.31
C ASP A 233 12.15 7.63 -15.34
N GLU A 234 10.83 7.74 -15.16
CA GLU A 234 10.24 8.86 -14.44
C GLU A 234 9.03 8.43 -13.61
N LEU A 235 8.88 9.08 -12.46
CA LEU A 235 7.73 9.02 -11.58
C LEU A 235 7.12 10.43 -11.52
N LYS A 236 5.81 10.51 -11.71
CA LYS A 236 5.06 11.76 -11.61
C LYS A 236 3.88 11.60 -10.65
N LEU A 237 3.70 12.60 -9.79
CA LEU A 237 2.62 12.72 -8.81
C LEU A 237 1.89 14.03 -9.03
N ILE A 238 0.62 13.96 -9.40
CA ILE A 238 -0.23 15.13 -9.62
C ILE A 238 -1.29 15.17 -8.50
N PRO A 239 -1.37 16.22 -7.68
CA PRO A 239 -2.36 16.28 -6.61
C PRO A 239 -3.78 16.37 -7.18
N ILE A 240 -4.73 15.70 -6.53
CA ILE A 240 -6.15 15.83 -6.82
C ILE A 240 -6.71 16.93 -5.92
N ILE A 241 -6.73 18.16 -6.43
CA ILE A 241 -7.27 19.31 -5.73
C ILE A 241 -8.76 19.42 -6.08
N LYS A 242 -9.64 19.35 -5.08
CA LYS A 242 -11.07 19.57 -5.32
C LYS A 242 -11.32 21.07 -5.46
N GLU A 243 -12.02 21.47 -6.53
CA GLU A 243 -12.53 22.83 -6.62
C GLU A 243 -13.41 23.13 -5.40
N PRO A 244 -13.28 24.30 -4.77
CA PRO A 244 -14.19 24.71 -3.72
C PRO A 244 -15.59 24.86 -4.32
N SER A 245 -16.51 24.00 -3.86
CA SER A 245 -17.94 24.05 -4.21
C SER A 245 -18.66 25.25 -3.63
#